data_AF-A0A6N9R4C6-F1
#
_entry.id   AF-A0A6N9R4C6-F1
#
_cell.length_a   1.000
_cell.length_b   1.000
_cell.length_c   1.000
_cell.angle_alpha   90.00
_cell.angle_beta   90.00
_cell.angle_gamma   90.00
#
_symmetry.space_group_name_H-M   'P 1'
#
loop_
_entity.id
_entity.type
_entity.pdbx_description
1 polymer ?
#
loop_
_entity_poly.entity_id
_entity_poly.type
_entity_poly.pdbx_seq_one_letter_code
_entity_poly.pdbx_strand_id
1 'polypeptide(L)'
;MIYQLVVPGQVEDVEEMRVLEWHGEVGRVFAEGELIVELETYKAAVEVRSGQRGVLRRVLCAPGDWQKVGKPLALLSDDPAELLPASPDALAPWLVNFEIT
;
A
#
# COMPACT_ATOMS: atom_id res chain seq x y z
N MET A 1 5.79 -12.80 -8.24
CA MET A 1 4.38 -12.87 -7.82
C MET A 1 3.84 -11.45 -7.62
N ILE A 2 2.57 -11.20 -7.95
CA ILE A 2 1.90 -9.93 -7.67
C ILE A 2 1.19 -10.01 -6.32
N TYR A 3 1.24 -8.91 -5.58
CA TYR A 3 0.65 -8.73 -4.28
C TYR A 3 -0.15 -7.44 -4.24
N GLN A 4 -1.13 -7.39 -3.35
CA GLN A 4 -1.90 -6.17 -3.08
C GLN A 4 -1.40 -5.48 -1.82
N LEU A 5 -1.04 -4.21 -1.93
CA LEU A 5 -0.89 -3.34 -0.78
C LEU A 5 -2.28 -3.00 -0.27
N VAL A 6 -2.63 -3.49 0.92
CA VAL A 6 -3.92 -3.21 1.56
C VAL A 6 -3.77 -2.13 2.62
N VAL A 7 -4.85 -1.40 2.87
CA VAL A 7 -4.93 -0.48 4.02
C VAL A 7 -4.69 -1.28 5.31
N PRO A 8 -3.68 -0.94 6.13
CA PRO A 8 -3.37 -1.66 7.34
C PRO A 8 -4.52 -1.55 8.35
N GLY A 9 -4.88 -2.67 8.98
CA GLY A 9 -6.07 -2.75 9.83
C GLY A 9 -5.85 -2.91 11.32
N GLN A 10 -4.61 -2.86 11.82
CA GLN A 10 -4.37 -3.02 13.27
C GLN A 10 -4.48 -1.71 14.05
N VAL A 11 -5.13 -0.69 13.48
CA VAL A 11 -5.40 0.56 14.20
C VAL A 11 -6.77 0.43 14.87
N GLU A 12 -6.79 0.40 16.20
CA GLU A 12 -8.01 0.30 16.99
C GLU A 12 -8.99 1.44 16.61
N ASP A 13 -10.25 1.10 16.34
CA ASP A 13 -11.33 2.03 15.97
C ASP A 13 -11.14 2.83 14.65
N VAL A 14 -10.35 2.34 13.70
CA VAL A 14 -10.23 2.95 12.36
C VAL A 14 -10.88 2.07 11.29
N GLU A 15 -11.89 2.60 10.60
CA GLU A 15 -12.59 1.90 9.50
C GLU A 15 -12.08 2.28 8.12
N GLU A 16 -11.54 3.49 7.98
CA GLU A 16 -11.05 4.05 6.73
C GLU A 16 -9.86 4.99 6.97
N MET A 17 -8.96 5.02 5.99
CA MET A 17 -7.77 5.87 5.98
C MET A 17 -7.73 6.62 4.66
N ARG A 18 -7.26 7.86 4.70
CA ARG A 18 -7.03 8.70 3.53
C ARG A 18 -5.61 8.53 3.04
N VAL A 19 -5.40 8.45 1.73
CA VAL A 19 -4.04 8.50 1.17
C VAL A 19 -3.53 9.94 1.25
N LEU A 20 -2.43 10.17 1.95
CA LEU A 20 -1.75 11.48 1.97
C LEU A 20 -0.85 11.62 0.74
N GLU A 21 0.16 10.78 0.66
CA GLU A 21 1.22 10.89 -0.35
C GLU A 21 1.82 9.52 -0.66
N TRP A 22 2.11 9.30 -1.94
CA TRP A 22 2.89 8.15 -2.41
C TRP A 22 4.35 8.54 -2.52
N HIS A 23 5.23 7.77 -1.87
CA HIS A 23 6.68 7.97 -1.91
C HIS A 23 7.31 7.27 -3.12
N GLY A 24 6.62 7.29 -4.26
CA GLY A 24 7.07 6.60 -5.46
C GLY A 24 6.06 6.57 -6.58
N GLU A 25 6.57 6.21 -7.76
CA GLU A 25 5.81 6.13 -8.99
C GLU A 25 5.66 4.67 -9.43
N VAL A 26 4.70 4.41 -10.31
CA VAL A 26 4.60 3.08 -10.95
C VAL A 26 5.90 2.78 -11.70
N GLY A 27 6.51 1.64 -11.38
CA GLY A 27 7.82 1.21 -11.86
C GLY A 27 8.94 1.37 -10.82
N ARG A 28 8.70 2.10 -9.72
CA ARG A 28 9.69 2.26 -8.64
C ARG A 28 9.90 0.95 -7.88
N VAL A 29 11.16 0.67 -7.57
CA VAL A 29 11.57 -0.40 -6.65
C VAL A 29 11.61 0.16 -5.23
N PHE A 30 10.97 -0.54 -4.30
CA PHE A 30 11.06 -0.32 -2.85
C PHE A 30 11.87 -1.45 -2.23
N ALA A 31 12.79 -1.10 -1.33
CA ALA A 31 13.51 -2.06 -0.49
C ALA A 31 12.75 -2.29 0.83
N GLU A 32 13.14 -3.32 1.58
CA GLU A 32 12.65 -3.52 2.95
C GLU A 32 12.95 -2.27 3.81
N GLY A 33 11.94 -1.80 4.53
CA GLY A 33 11.98 -0.59 5.37
C GLY A 33 11.72 0.73 4.63
N GLU A 34 11.67 0.74 3.30
CA GLU A 34 11.36 1.96 2.54
C GLU A 34 9.91 2.38 2.70
N LEU A 35 9.67 3.69 2.84
CA LEU A 35 8.33 4.27 2.89
C LEU A 35 7.66 4.16 1.52
N ILE A 36 6.48 3.52 1.45
CA ILE A 36 5.71 3.35 0.22
C ILE A 36 4.66 4.46 0.10
N VAL A 37 3.87 4.63 1.16
CA VAL A 37 2.72 5.53 1.19
C VAL A 37 2.49 6.03 2.60
N GLU A 38 2.11 7.28 2.70
CA GLU A 38 1.60 7.87 3.93
C GLU A 38 0.08 7.89 3.85
N LEU A 39 -0.54 7.41 4.92
CA LEU A 39 -1.98 7.43 5.12
C LEU A 39 -2.29 8.37 6.28
N GLU A 40 -3.50 8.91 6.29
CA GLU A 40 -4.01 9.75 7.37
C GLU A 40 -5.31 9.14 7.87
N THR A 41 -5.44 9.10 9.18
CA THR A 41 -6.71 8.91 9.87
C THR A 41 -7.21 10.25 10.36
N TYR A 42 -8.43 10.30 10.86
CA TYR A 42 -8.95 11.52 11.50
C TYR A 42 -8.15 12.02 12.72
N LYS A 43 -7.24 11.21 13.28
CA LYS A 43 -6.52 11.52 14.52
C LYS A 43 -5.00 11.53 14.41
N ALA A 44 -4.45 10.80 13.45
CA ALA A 44 -3.02 10.50 13.35
C ALA A 44 -2.64 10.16 11.91
N ALA A 45 -1.36 10.30 11.58
CA ALA A 45 -0.80 9.82 10.32
C ALA A 45 -0.25 8.39 10.49
N VAL A 46 -0.27 7.62 9.41
CA VAL A 46 0.15 6.23 9.35
C VAL A 46 1.14 6.07 8.19
N GLU A 47 2.39 5.82 8.53
CA GLU A 47 3.44 5.59 7.55
C GLU A 47 3.49 4.11 7.19
N VAL A 48 3.28 3.76 5.92
CA VAL A 48 3.33 2.37 5.47
C VAL A 48 4.64 2.11 4.73
N ARG A 49 5.50 1.33 5.36
CA ARG A 49 6.81 0.91 4.86
C ARG A 49 6.74 -0.50 4.27
N SER A 50 7.59 -0.76 3.28
CA SER A 50 7.68 -2.07 2.66
C SER A 50 8.32 -3.07 3.61
N GLY A 51 7.67 -4.21 3.85
CA GLY A 51 8.27 -5.29 4.65
C GLY A 51 9.20 -6.20 3.86
N GLN A 52 9.29 -6.01 2.53
CA GLN A 52 10.19 -6.76 1.66
C GLN A 52 10.50 -5.96 0.38
N ARG A 53 11.46 -6.43 -0.42
CA ARG A 53 11.78 -5.79 -1.71
C ARG A 53 10.68 -6.04 -2.76
N GLY A 54 10.21 -5.00 -3.43
CA GLY A 54 9.22 -5.10 -4.52
C GLY A 54 9.14 -3.88 -5.41
N VAL A 55 8.44 -4.02 -6.54
CA VAL A 55 8.21 -2.96 -7.52
C VAL A 55 6.75 -2.53 -7.44
N LEU A 56 6.50 -1.22 -7.36
CA LEU A 56 5.14 -0.68 -7.48
C LEU A 56 4.66 -0.81 -8.93
N ARG A 57 3.62 -1.62 -9.15
CA ARG A 57 3.12 -1.94 -10.49
C ARG A 57 1.91 -1.12 -10.88
N ARG A 58 1.08 -0.75 -9.91
CA ARG A 58 -0.16 0.01 -10.15
C ARG A 58 -0.61 0.68 -8.87
N VAL A 59 -1.02 1.95 -8.97
CA VAL A 59 -1.72 2.66 -7.91
C VAL A 59 -3.22 2.56 -8.18
N LEU A 60 -4.01 2.24 -7.15
CA LEU A 60 -5.47 2.11 -7.22
C LEU A 60 -6.19 3.29 -6.54
N CYS A 61 -5.56 3.90 -5.53
CA CYS A 61 -6.07 5.07 -4.81
C CYS A 61 -5.12 6.26 -4.98
N ALA A 62 -5.64 7.40 -5.42
CA ALA A 62 -4.84 8.61 -5.57
C ALA A 62 -4.64 9.32 -4.22
N PRO A 63 -3.62 10.19 -4.10
CA PRO A 63 -3.53 11.12 -2.99
C PRO A 63 -4.84 11.89 -2.79
N GLY A 64 -5.34 11.88 -1.57
CA GLY A 64 -6.59 12.51 -1.17
C GLY A 64 -7.81 11.58 -1.13
N ASP A 65 -7.74 10.38 -1.72
CA ASP A 65 -8.82 9.38 -1.67
C ASP A 65 -8.91 8.68 -0.30
N TRP A 66 -10.14 8.38 0.10
CA TRP A 66 -10.44 7.58 1.30
C TRP A 66 -10.61 6.12 0.93
N GLN A 67 -9.99 5.24 1.69
CA GLN A 67 -10.08 3.81 1.47
C GLN A 67 -10.28 3.03 2.78
N LYS A 68 -11.13 1.99 2.72
CA LYS A 68 -11.48 1.19 3.89
C LYS A 68 -10.33 0.27 4.29
N VAL A 69 -10.23 -0.01 5.58
CA VAL A 69 -9.30 -1.00 6.11
C VAL A 69 -9.46 -2.33 5.39
N GLY A 70 -8.32 -2.95 5.01
CA GLY A 70 -8.27 -4.20 4.28
C GLY A 70 -8.58 -4.11 2.78
N LYS A 71 -8.85 -2.92 2.24
CA LYS A 71 -9.01 -2.72 0.79
C LYS A 71 -7.68 -2.40 0.10
N PRO A 72 -7.53 -2.76 -1.19
CA PRO A 72 -6.29 -2.56 -1.92
C PRO A 72 -6.06 -1.08 -2.28
N LEU A 73 -4.88 -0.57 -1.93
CA LEU A 73 -4.38 0.75 -2.29
C LEU A 73 -3.53 0.74 -3.56
N ALA A 74 -2.74 -0.32 -3.75
CA ALA A 74 -1.83 -0.49 -4.87
C ALA A 74 -1.48 -1.97 -5.09
N LEU A 75 -0.79 -2.25 -6.20
CA LEU A 75 -0.24 -3.54 -6.54
C LEU A 75 1.28 -3.48 -6.56
N LEU A 76 1.93 -4.41 -5.85
CA LEU A 76 3.37 -4.60 -5.88
C LEU A 76 3.72 -5.96 -6.48
N SER A 77 4.94 -6.10 -6.99
CA SER A 77 5.46 -7.39 -7.43
C SER A 77 6.95 -7.50 -7.18
N ASP A 78 7.43 -8.70 -6.88
CA ASP A 78 8.86 -9.01 -6.91
C ASP A 78 9.46 -8.95 -8.33
N ASP A 79 8.63 -9.06 -9.37
CA ASP A 79 9.07 -9.08 -10.77
C ASP A 79 8.46 -7.94 -11.61
N PRO A 80 9.30 -7.11 -12.28
CA PRO A 80 8.84 -5.99 -13.10
C PRO A 80 8.27 -6.40 -14.47
N ALA A 81 8.32 -7.68 -14.87
CA ALA A 81 7.74 -8.17 -16.11
C ALA A 81 6.43 -8.95 -15.88
N GLU A 82 6.01 -9.15 -14.63
CA GLU A 82 4.80 -9.91 -14.32
C GLU A 82 3.53 -9.17 -14.79
N LEU A 83 2.64 -9.92 -15.44
CA LEU A 83 1.37 -9.42 -15.97
C LEU A 83 0.41 -9.09 -14.83
N LEU A 84 -0.01 -7.83 -14.78
CA LEU A 84 -1.01 -7.38 -13.82
C LEU A 84 -2.33 -8.16 -13.97
N PRO A 85 -2.88 -8.74 -12.89
CA PRO A 85 -4.16 -9.42 -12.97
C PRO A 85 -5.29 -8.42 -13.26
N ALA A 86 -6.37 -8.91 -13.87
CA ALA A 86 -7.56 -8.12 -14.14
C ALA A 86 -8.31 -7.71 -12.85
N SER A 87 -8.08 -8.41 -11.73
CA SER A 87 -8.72 -8.11 -10.44
C SER A 87 -7.71 -8.23 -9.29
N PRO A 88 -7.59 -7.20 -8.43
CA PRO A 88 -6.66 -7.20 -7.32
C PRO A 88 -7.14 -8.01 -6.09
N ASP A 89 -8.43 -8.35 -6.03
CA ASP A 89 -9.11 -8.90 -4.84
C ASP A 89 -8.60 -10.31 -4.43
N ALA A 90 -8.10 -11.09 -5.39
CA ALA A 90 -7.61 -12.46 -5.16
C ALA A 90 -6.09 -12.56 -4.91
N LEU A 91 -5.39 -11.42 -4.78
CA LEU A 91 -3.95 -11.41 -4.57
C LEU A 91 -3.57 -11.58 -3.10
N ALA A 92 -2.40 -12.13 -2.82
CA ALA A 92 -1.88 -12.15 -1.45
C ALA A 92 -1.57 -10.70 -0.99
N PRO A 93 -1.82 -10.36 0.29
CA PRO A 93 -1.43 -9.05 0.82
C PRO A 93 0.10 -8.91 0.82
N TRP A 94 0.57 -7.73 0.44
CA TRP A 94 1.98 -7.37 0.54
C TRP A 94 2.37 -7.24 2.00
N LEU A 95 3.53 -7.77 2.37
CA LEU A 95 4.06 -7.59 3.72
C LEU A 95 4.45 -6.13 3.91
N VAL A 96 3.88 -5.48 4.93
CA VAL A 96 4.17 -4.09 5.28
C VAL A 96 4.47 -3.95 6.75
N ASN A 97 5.30 -2.96 7.06
CA ASN A 97 5.52 -2.44 8.40
C ASN A 97 4.89 -1.06 8.44
N PHE A 98 3.99 -0.80 9.37
CA PHE A 98 3.39 0.53 9.50
C PHE A 98 3.56 1.09 10.90
N GLU A 99 3.74 2.40 10.97
CA GLU A 99 3.97 3.15 12.20
C GLU A 99 2.91 4.27 12.27
N ILE A 100 2.39 4.52 13.47
CA ILE A 100 1.40 5.58 13.73
C ILE A 100 2.13 6.71 14.45
N THR A 101 1.99 7.94 13.93
CA THR A 101 2.67 9.15 14.42
C THR A 101 1.66 10.22 14.83
#